data_AF-A0A1I0PH99-F1
#
_entry.id   AF-A0A1I0PH99-F1
#
_cell.length_a   1.000
_cell.length_b   1.000
_cell.length_c   1.000
_cell.angle_alpha   90.00
_cell.angle_beta   90.00
_cell.angle_gamma   90.00
#
_symmetry.space_group_name_H-M   'P 1'
#
loop_
_entity.id
_entity.type
_entity.pdbx_description
1 polymer ?
#
loop_
_entity_poly.entity_id
_entity_poly.type
_entity_poly.pdbx_seq_one_letter_code
_entity_poly.pdbx_strand_id
1 'polypeptide(L)'
;MGMEDILIPKERRDAVVLIGVDRGENVEFIKVYAVSEEKAEETLEAFLNAKGLFPADYRLVGRGSEEVGDRKAITTKSEEKLSSSLARLGLRLLSNGVLYLDGIERVYQLTLVSEKLYAKLRRMRESQGVKKRGGSLSISSALSLGLHTLIVNWRGINVEPLVPEDATLLREPSPAEVLEAMKTSPQVVVETVFPEKYFAVPFGVRIKIPPLSKEEFARELEDRIGVQVDENMLDDYPAELLNYRSIESIAHIVEELLKMGVDKEKALETAIFVNLGFVPSDFRLED
;
A
#
# COMPACT_ATOMS: atom_id res chain seq x y z
N MET A 1 28.86 -18.08 -20.30
CA MET A 1 29.30 -16.77 -20.83
C MET A 1 30.52 -16.30 -20.03
N GLY A 2 31.53 -15.70 -20.66
CA GLY A 2 32.61 -15.06 -19.90
C GLY A 2 32.09 -13.85 -19.11
N MET A 3 32.63 -13.57 -17.93
CA MET A 3 32.13 -12.49 -17.04
C MET A 3 32.13 -11.10 -17.71
N GLU A 4 33.06 -10.82 -18.63
CA GLU A 4 33.11 -9.54 -19.36
C GLU A 4 32.07 -9.43 -20.49
N ASP A 5 31.57 -10.57 -20.98
CA ASP A 5 30.64 -10.66 -22.10
C ASP A 5 29.24 -10.17 -21.74
N ILE A 6 28.90 -10.11 -20.45
CA ILE A 6 27.57 -9.70 -19.99
C ILE A 6 27.35 -8.18 -20.04
N LEU A 7 28.43 -7.39 -20.14
CA LEU A 7 28.36 -5.92 -20.19
C LEU A 7 28.37 -5.37 -21.61
N ILE A 8 28.75 -6.18 -22.59
CA ILE A 8 28.91 -5.76 -23.98
C ILE A 8 27.55 -5.83 -24.71
N PRO A 9 27.05 -4.72 -25.28
CA PRO A 9 25.85 -4.74 -26.11
C PRO A 9 26.02 -5.64 -27.34
N LYS A 10 25.23 -6.72 -27.43
CA LYS A 10 25.23 -7.64 -28.58
C LYS A 10 23.89 -8.33 -28.79
N GLU A 11 23.79 -9.09 -29.87
CA GLU A 11 22.68 -10.01 -30.10
C GLU A 11 22.76 -11.22 -29.15
N ARG A 12 21.62 -11.58 -28.57
CA ARG A 12 21.50 -12.63 -27.55
C ARG A 12 20.28 -13.51 -27.84
N ARG A 13 20.35 -14.77 -27.41
CA ARG A 13 19.28 -15.77 -27.59
C ARG A 13 18.87 -16.45 -26.28
N ASP A 14 19.65 -16.24 -25.23
CA ASP A 14 19.51 -16.87 -23.92
C ASP A 14 18.95 -15.90 -22.88
N ALA A 15 19.52 -14.70 -22.78
CA ALA A 15 19.07 -13.66 -21.86
C ALA A 15 19.49 -12.25 -22.28
N VAL A 16 18.82 -11.23 -21.76
CA VAL A 16 19.20 -9.81 -21.86
C VAL A 16 18.96 -9.11 -20.54
N VAL A 17 19.83 -8.16 -20.21
CA VAL A 17 19.72 -7.31 -19.03
C VAL A 17 19.42 -5.88 -19.46
N LEU A 18 18.31 -5.36 -18.95
CA LEU A 18 17.90 -3.98 -19.04
C LEU A 18 18.17 -3.30 -17.70
N ILE A 19 18.77 -2.11 -17.72
CA ILE A 19 19.06 -1.34 -16.52
C ILE A 19 18.51 0.07 -16.58
N GLY A 20 18.04 0.58 -15.47
CA GLY A 20 17.71 2.00 -15.28
C GLY A 20 18.82 2.67 -14.50
N VAL A 21 19.53 3.61 -15.13
CA VAL A 21 20.63 4.36 -14.50
C VAL A 21 20.25 5.80 -14.19
N ASP A 22 20.71 6.33 -13.06
CA ASP A 22 20.52 7.74 -12.71
C ASP A 22 21.53 8.67 -13.41
N ARG A 23 21.49 9.97 -13.09
CA ARG A 23 22.41 10.97 -13.66
C ARG A 23 23.88 10.75 -13.26
N GLY A 24 24.12 10.06 -12.14
CA GLY A 24 25.45 9.68 -11.67
C GLY A 24 25.88 8.31 -12.16
N GLU A 25 25.18 7.74 -13.15
CA GLU A 25 25.41 6.40 -13.71
C GLU A 25 25.23 5.25 -12.70
N ASN A 26 24.57 5.51 -11.56
CA ASN A 26 24.25 4.46 -10.61
C ASN A 26 23.13 3.59 -11.17
N VAL A 27 23.28 2.27 -11.05
CA VAL A 27 22.23 1.30 -11.42
C VAL A 27 21.17 1.29 -10.32
N GLU A 28 19.96 1.76 -10.64
CA GLU A 28 18.86 1.87 -9.68
C GLU A 28 17.76 0.83 -9.96
N PHE A 29 17.74 0.28 -11.17
CA PHE A 29 16.78 -0.70 -11.65
C PHE A 29 17.49 -1.74 -12.51
N ILE A 30 17.16 -3.01 -12.34
CA ILE A 30 17.66 -4.13 -13.15
C ILE A 30 16.47 -4.99 -13.54
N LYS A 31 16.32 -5.27 -14.83
CA LYS A 31 15.36 -6.25 -15.34
C LYS A 31 16.09 -7.24 -16.23
N VAL A 32 15.99 -8.51 -15.90
CA VAL A 32 16.52 -9.61 -16.70
C VAL A 32 15.35 -10.28 -17.41
N TYR A 33 15.49 -10.49 -18.71
CA TYR A 33 14.65 -11.41 -19.46
C TYR A 33 15.49 -12.58 -19.91
N ALA A 34 14.99 -13.80 -19.76
CA ALA A 34 15.68 -15.01 -20.19
C ALA A 34 14.71 -16.08 -20.66
N VAL A 35 15.24 -17.07 -21.36
CA VAL A 35 14.47 -18.22 -21.86
C VAL A 35 14.03 -19.19 -20.76
N SER A 36 14.65 -19.12 -19.58
CA SER A 36 14.30 -19.92 -18.40
C SER A 36 14.65 -19.16 -17.11
N GLU A 37 14.12 -19.63 -15.98
CA GLU A 37 14.44 -19.12 -14.64
C GLU A 37 15.94 -19.26 -14.32
N GLU A 38 16.50 -20.45 -14.54
CA GLU A 38 17.93 -20.73 -14.36
C GLU A 38 18.81 -19.74 -15.14
N LYS A 39 18.47 -19.48 -16.41
CA LYS A 39 19.23 -18.51 -17.22
C LYS A 39 19.04 -17.07 -16.75
N ALA A 40 17.90 -16.73 -16.16
CA ALA A 40 17.69 -15.41 -15.58
C ALA A 40 18.57 -15.21 -14.34
N GLU A 41 18.66 -16.21 -13.47
CA GLU A 41 19.48 -16.18 -12.25
C GLU A 41 20.98 -16.12 -12.57
N GLU A 42 21.46 -17.01 -13.45
CA GLU A 42 22.86 -17.00 -13.91
C GLU A 42 23.24 -15.64 -14.52
N THR A 43 22.34 -15.09 -15.34
CA THR A 43 22.55 -13.80 -16.01
C THR A 43 22.58 -12.65 -15.02
N LEU A 44 21.69 -12.66 -14.03
CA LEU A 44 21.63 -11.64 -12.99
C LEU A 44 22.91 -11.66 -12.14
N GLU A 45 23.33 -12.84 -11.67
CA GLU A 45 24.54 -12.99 -10.87
C GLU A 45 25.78 -12.55 -11.65
N ALA A 46 25.92 -12.99 -12.90
CA ALA A 46 27.02 -12.57 -13.77
C ALA A 46 27.03 -11.05 -13.96
N PHE A 47 25.88 -10.42 -14.14
CA PHE A 47 25.76 -8.98 -14.30
C PHE A 47 26.15 -8.20 -13.03
N LEU A 48 25.63 -8.62 -11.87
CA LEU A 48 25.94 -7.98 -10.59
C LEU A 48 27.45 -8.06 -10.29
N ASN A 49 28.05 -9.25 -10.47
CA ASN A 49 29.48 -9.45 -10.31
C ASN A 49 30.31 -8.59 -11.26
N ALA A 50 29.94 -8.55 -12.55
CA ALA A 50 30.68 -7.76 -13.55
C ALA A 50 30.56 -6.25 -13.32
N LYS A 51 29.45 -5.76 -12.75
CA LYS A 51 29.28 -4.34 -12.38
C LYS A 51 29.80 -4.00 -10.98
N GLY A 52 30.25 -4.97 -10.19
CA GLY A 52 30.64 -4.75 -8.79
C GLY A 52 29.47 -4.29 -7.91
N LEU A 53 28.27 -4.80 -8.19
CA LEU A 53 27.05 -4.49 -7.45
C LEU A 53 26.79 -5.58 -6.41
N PHE A 54 26.52 -5.18 -5.16
CA PHE A 54 26.21 -6.12 -4.10
C PHE A 54 24.73 -6.49 -4.14
N PRO A 55 24.35 -7.79 -4.18
CA PRO A 55 22.95 -8.21 -4.22
C PRO A 55 22.10 -7.65 -3.07
N ALA A 56 22.69 -7.45 -1.88
CA ALA A 56 22.01 -6.93 -0.69
C ALA A 56 21.53 -5.47 -0.83
N ASP A 57 22.08 -4.70 -1.78
CA ASP A 57 21.65 -3.31 -2.04
C ASP A 57 20.40 -3.24 -2.91
N TYR A 58 19.88 -4.39 -3.34
CA TYR A 58 18.76 -4.51 -4.26
C TYR A 58 17.66 -5.40 -3.71
N ARG A 59 16.42 -4.98 -3.96
CA ARG A 59 15.22 -5.72 -3.62
C ARG A 59 14.60 -6.34 -4.87
N LEU A 60 14.34 -7.65 -4.81
CA LEU A 60 13.53 -8.33 -5.81
C LEU A 60 12.07 -7.87 -5.67
N VAL A 61 11.54 -7.24 -6.73
CA VAL A 61 10.18 -6.68 -6.77
C VAL A 61 9.28 -7.31 -7.82
N GLY A 62 9.84 -8.17 -8.67
CA GLY A 62 9.07 -8.91 -9.66
C GLY A 62 9.81 -10.15 -10.13
N ARG A 63 9.08 -11.26 -10.26
CA ARG A 63 9.54 -12.49 -10.88
C ARG A 63 8.38 -13.19 -11.58
N GLY A 64 8.66 -13.99 -12.60
CA GLY A 64 7.67 -14.86 -13.23
C GLY A 64 7.85 -15.00 -14.72
N SER A 65 6.96 -15.76 -15.36
CA SER A 65 6.96 -15.96 -16.81
C SER A 65 5.91 -15.09 -17.50
N GLU A 66 6.24 -14.52 -18.64
CA GLU A 66 5.32 -13.78 -19.50
C GLU A 66 5.29 -14.35 -20.93
N GLU A 67 4.14 -14.23 -21.59
CA GLU A 67 3.99 -14.64 -22.99
C GLU A 67 4.64 -13.63 -23.92
N VAL A 68 5.38 -14.14 -24.91
CA VAL A 68 6.08 -13.32 -25.90
C VAL A 68 5.08 -12.58 -26.79
N GLY A 69 3.98 -13.24 -27.17
CA GLY A 69 2.98 -12.70 -28.09
C GLY A 69 3.60 -12.40 -29.47
N ASP A 70 3.28 -11.24 -30.04
CA ASP A 70 3.79 -10.82 -31.35
C ASP A 70 5.23 -10.24 -31.32
N ARG A 71 5.89 -10.26 -30.15
CA ARG A 71 7.23 -9.66 -29.99
C ARG A 71 8.28 -10.52 -30.70
N LYS A 72 9.03 -9.91 -31.61
CA LYS A 72 10.16 -10.57 -32.29
C LYS A 72 11.46 -10.53 -31.47
N ALA A 73 11.61 -9.49 -30.66
CA ALA A 73 12.78 -9.30 -29.83
C ALA A 73 12.49 -8.39 -28.63
N ILE A 74 13.26 -8.55 -27.56
CA ILE A 74 13.30 -7.64 -26.42
C ILE A 74 14.47 -6.68 -26.59
N THR A 75 14.14 -5.39 -26.62
CA THR A 75 15.06 -4.26 -26.77
C THR A 75 14.58 -3.10 -25.92
N THR A 76 15.42 -2.09 -25.72
CA THR A 76 14.97 -0.82 -25.10
C THR A 76 13.83 -0.15 -25.89
N LYS A 77 13.74 -0.40 -27.21
CA LYS A 77 12.68 0.11 -28.08
C LYS A 77 11.38 -0.68 -27.95
N SER A 78 11.42 -2.00 -27.78
CA SER A 78 10.19 -2.77 -27.52
C SER A 78 9.63 -2.50 -26.13
N GLU A 79 10.49 -2.06 -25.21
CA GLU A 79 10.18 -1.73 -23.81
C GLU A 79 9.83 -0.24 -23.62
N GLU A 80 9.05 0.36 -24.53
CA GLU A 80 8.72 1.80 -24.47
C GLU A 80 8.02 2.21 -23.17
N LYS A 81 7.09 1.38 -22.68
CA LYS A 81 6.37 1.63 -21.43
C LYS A 81 7.31 1.65 -20.23
N LEU A 82 8.25 0.70 -20.18
CA LEU A 82 9.28 0.64 -19.14
C LEU A 82 10.21 1.86 -19.25
N SER A 83 10.68 2.17 -20.45
CA SER A 83 11.52 3.34 -20.72
C SER A 83 10.86 4.65 -20.26
N SER A 84 9.59 4.86 -20.62
CA SER A 84 8.80 6.02 -20.20
C SER A 84 8.63 6.08 -18.67
N SER A 85 8.39 4.93 -18.04
CA SER A 85 8.21 4.84 -16.58
C SER A 85 9.50 5.18 -15.83
N LEU A 86 10.64 4.67 -16.30
CA LEU A 86 11.96 4.97 -15.73
C LEU A 86 12.36 6.43 -15.98
N ALA A 87 12.07 6.98 -17.16
CA ALA A 87 12.35 8.38 -17.47
C ALA A 87 11.63 9.35 -16.51
N ARG A 88 10.38 9.05 -16.11
CA ARG A 88 9.63 9.82 -15.09
C ARG A 88 10.29 9.80 -13.72
N LEU A 89 11.07 8.77 -13.42
CA LEU A 89 11.85 8.64 -12.18
C LEU A 89 13.22 9.31 -12.27
N GLY A 90 13.55 9.88 -13.44
CA GLY A 90 14.85 10.47 -13.75
C GLY A 90 15.91 9.43 -14.16
N LEU A 91 15.48 8.22 -14.53
CA LEU A 91 16.35 7.11 -14.90
C LEU A 91 16.37 6.93 -16.42
N ARG A 92 17.54 6.58 -16.96
CA ARG A 92 17.73 6.23 -18.37
C ARG A 92 17.77 4.72 -18.52
N LEU A 93 16.92 4.18 -19.40
CA LEU A 93 16.93 2.75 -19.73
C LEU A 93 18.08 2.43 -20.69
N LEU A 94 18.91 1.46 -20.32
CA LEU A 94 19.99 0.89 -21.12
C LEU A 94 19.81 -0.63 -21.21
N SER A 95 20.46 -1.26 -22.17
CA SER A 95 20.45 -2.72 -22.35
C SER A 95 21.85 -3.22 -22.67
N ASN A 96 22.18 -4.43 -22.22
CA ASN A 96 23.37 -5.17 -22.64
C ASN A 96 23.17 -5.92 -23.97
N GLY A 97 22.07 -5.70 -24.69
CA GLY A 97 21.84 -6.34 -25.97
C GLY A 97 20.41 -6.33 -26.49
N VAL A 98 20.19 -7.23 -27.44
CA VAL A 98 18.89 -7.54 -28.04
C VAL A 98 18.65 -9.03 -27.83
N LEU A 99 17.55 -9.40 -27.16
CA LEU A 99 17.13 -10.80 -27.05
C LEU A 99 16.17 -11.13 -28.18
N TYR A 100 16.56 -11.99 -29.10
CA TYR A 100 15.67 -12.51 -30.14
C TYR A 100 14.78 -13.63 -29.59
N LEU A 101 13.52 -13.65 -30.01
CA LEU A 101 12.48 -14.53 -29.46
C LEU A 101 11.98 -15.57 -30.48
N ASP A 102 12.76 -15.85 -31.52
CA ASP A 102 12.39 -16.83 -32.56
C ASP A 102 12.16 -18.22 -31.95
N GLY A 103 10.92 -18.71 -32.03
CA GLY A 103 10.52 -20.00 -31.47
C GLY A 103 10.35 -20.02 -29.94
N ILE A 104 10.32 -18.85 -29.29
CA ILE A 104 10.15 -18.72 -27.85
C ILE A 104 8.73 -18.22 -27.56
N GLU A 105 7.92 -19.04 -26.90
CA GLU A 105 6.53 -18.69 -26.56
C GLU A 105 6.45 -17.87 -25.28
N ARG A 106 7.36 -18.12 -24.34
CA ARG A 106 7.37 -17.51 -23.01
C ARG A 106 8.79 -17.14 -22.60
N VAL A 107 8.93 -16.03 -21.89
CA VAL A 107 10.20 -15.61 -21.27
C VAL A 107 10.02 -15.49 -19.77
N TYR A 108 11.06 -15.84 -19.03
CA TYR A 108 11.15 -15.60 -17.60
C TYR A 108 11.72 -14.20 -17.36
N GLN A 109 11.22 -13.50 -16.35
CA GLN A 109 11.71 -12.19 -15.95
C GLN A 109 12.06 -12.13 -14.46
N LEU A 110 13.13 -11.40 -14.17
CA LEU A 110 13.49 -10.96 -12.82
C LEU A 110 13.59 -9.44 -12.83
N THR A 111 13.05 -8.78 -11.80
CA THR A 111 13.12 -7.33 -11.65
C THR A 111 13.60 -6.96 -10.25
N LEU A 112 14.73 -6.26 -10.20
CA LEU A 112 15.33 -5.75 -8.99
C LEU A 112 15.35 -4.22 -9.03
N VAL A 113 15.21 -3.61 -7.86
CA VAL A 113 15.36 -2.17 -7.65
C VAL A 113 16.32 -1.94 -6.51
N SER A 114 17.15 -0.91 -6.59
CA SER A 114 18.00 -0.53 -5.47
C SER A 114 17.14 -0.17 -4.25
N GLU A 115 17.66 -0.34 -3.04
CA GLU A 115 16.98 0.11 -1.81
C GLU A 115 16.69 1.61 -1.83
N LYS A 116 17.56 2.41 -2.47
CA LYS A 116 17.37 3.85 -2.67
C LYS A 116 16.19 4.16 -3.59
N LEU A 117 16.07 3.48 -4.73
CA LEU A 117 14.94 3.64 -5.64
C LEU A 117 13.66 3.12 -5.00
N TYR A 118 13.72 2.00 -4.29
CA TYR A 118 12.60 1.44 -3.57
C TYR A 118 12.08 2.42 -2.51
N ALA A 119 12.94 3.00 -1.69
CA ALA A 119 12.58 4.04 -0.72
C ALA A 119 12.02 5.29 -1.41
N LYS A 120 12.58 5.71 -2.55
CA LYS A 120 12.03 6.81 -3.37
C LYS A 120 10.64 6.47 -3.90
N LEU A 121 10.42 5.27 -4.42
CA LEU A 121 9.13 4.80 -4.92
C LEU A 121 8.11 4.67 -3.80
N ARG A 122 8.52 4.22 -2.62
CA ARG A 122 7.68 4.17 -1.42
C ARG A 122 7.29 5.58 -0.97
N ARG A 123 8.23 6.51 -0.85
CA ARG A 123 7.95 7.94 -0.59
C ARG A 123 7.08 8.55 -1.68
N MET A 124 7.29 8.16 -2.94
CA MET A 124 6.45 8.57 -4.08
C MET A 124 5.06 7.96 -4.00
N ARG A 125 4.87 6.74 -3.51
CA ARG A 125 3.56 6.11 -3.29
C ARG A 125 2.86 6.70 -2.07
N GLU A 126 3.58 6.96 -0.99
CA GLU A 126 3.11 7.68 0.18
C GLU A 126 2.69 9.13 -0.20
N SER A 127 3.42 9.78 -1.12
CA SER A 127 3.02 11.08 -1.68
C SER A 127 2.03 11.00 -2.86
N GLN A 128 1.84 9.84 -3.51
CA GLN A 128 0.89 9.62 -4.60
C GLN A 128 -0.43 8.97 -4.15
N GLY A 129 -0.53 8.50 -2.90
CA GLY A 129 -1.79 8.30 -2.19
C GLY A 129 -2.61 9.59 -2.06
N VAL A 130 -2.02 10.74 -2.42
CA VAL A 130 -2.67 12.04 -2.53
C VAL A 130 -2.37 12.70 -3.89
N LYS A 131 -2.91 12.14 -4.99
CA LYS A 131 -3.13 12.92 -6.22
C LYS A 131 -4.62 13.24 -6.41
N LYS A 132 -5.17 14.00 -5.46
CA LYS A 132 -6.27 14.94 -5.75
C LYS A 132 -5.65 16.20 -6.37
N ARG A 133 -6.33 16.82 -7.33
CA ARG A 133 -5.94 18.13 -7.88
C ARG A 133 -5.83 19.15 -6.72
N GLY A 134 -4.70 19.85 -6.62
CA GLY A 134 -4.39 20.79 -5.53
C GLY A 134 -3.37 20.20 -4.54
N GLY A 135 -2.49 21.04 -3.98
CA GLY A 135 -1.50 20.59 -2.98
C GLY A 135 -2.16 19.87 -1.80
N SER A 136 -1.52 18.82 -1.27
CA SER A 136 -2.04 18.09 -0.13
C SER A 136 -1.92 18.95 1.13
N LEU A 137 -3.04 19.52 1.58
CA LEU A 137 -3.13 20.11 2.91
C LEU A 137 -3.26 18.99 3.94
N SER A 138 -2.57 19.12 5.08
CA SER A 138 -2.85 18.28 6.25
C SER A 138 -4.28 18.52 6.74
N ILE A 139 -4.85 17.61 7.54
CA ILE A 139 -6.19 17.79 8.15
C ILE A 139 -6.23 19.11 8.92
N SER A 140 -5.21 19.37 9.75
CA SER A 140 -5.07 20.63 10.49
C SER A 140 -5.05 21.84 9.56
N SER A 141 -4.24 21.81 8.48
CA SER A 141 -4.16 22.92 7.53
C SER A 141 -5.47 23.15 6.78
N ALA A 142 -6.23 22.09 6.47
CA ALA A 142 -7.53 22.20 5.84
C ALA A 142 -8.58 22.79 6.80
N LEU A 143 -8.52 22.43 8.08
CA LEU A 143 -9.40 23.01 9.11
C LEU A 143 -9.06 24.47 9.39
N SER A 144 -7.80 24.85 9.38
CA SER A 144 -7.35 26.25 9.56
C SER A 144 -7.80 27.20 8.43
N LEU A 145 -8.38 26.70 7.34
CA LEU A 145 -9.00 27.55 6.31
C LEU A 145 -10.29 28.23 6.80
N GLY A 146 -10.84 27.83 7.97
CA GLY A 146 -12.07 28.41 8.53
C GLY A 146 -13.35 28.03 7.78
N LEU A 147 -13.28 27.05 6.86
CA LEU A 147 -14.43 26.59 6.10
C LEU A 147 -15.22 25.52 6.87
N HIS A 148 -16.56 25.53 6.73
CA HIS A 148 -17.37 24.42 7.22
C HIS A 148 -16.90 23.10 6.59
N THR A 149 -16.62 22.12 7.42
CA THR A 149 -15.89 20.91 7.03
C THR A 149 -16.66 19.65 7.41
N LEU A 150 -16.76 18.71 6.47
CA LEU A 150 -17.20 17.34 6.74
C LEU A 150 -15.98 16.43 6.83
N ILE A 151 -15.77 15.78 7.97
CA ILE A 151 -14.76 14.77 8.19
C ILE A 151 -15.44 13.40 8.20
N VAL A 152 -15.10 12.57 7.21
CA VAL A 152 -15.49 11.16 7.16
C VAL A 152 -14.42 10.36 7.89
N ASN A 153 -14.68 9.96 9.13
CA ASN A 153 -13.70 9.34 10.02
C ASN A 153 -13.90 7.83 10.16
N TRP A 154 -13.61 7.07 9.09
CA TRP A 154 -13.71 5.61 9.15
C TRP A 154 -12.60 4.96 9.96
N ARG A 155 -11.47 5.66 10.19
CA ARG A 155 -10.37 5.18 11.03
C ARG A 155 -10.69 5.23 12.53
N GLY A 156 -11.62 6.09 12.94
CA GLY A 156 -11.98 6.27 14.34
C GLY A 156 -10.91 7.01 15.17
N ILE A 157 -10.09 7.86 14.55
CA ILE A 157 -9.09 8.67 15.29
C ILE A 157 -9.76 9.80 16.07
N ASN A 158 -9.14 10.27 17.15
CA ASN A 158 -9.61 11.49 17.81
C ASN A 158 -9.25 12.73 16.99
N VAL A 159 -10.25 13.37 16.39
CA VAL A 159 -10.07 14.58 15.57
C VAL A 159 -10.14 15.87 16.38
N GLU A 160 -10.65 15.82 17.61
CA GLU A 160 -10.85 16.99 18.47
C GLU A 160 -9.58 17.85 18.68
N PRO A 161 -8.37 17.26 18.88
CA PRO A 161 -7.14 18.05 19.00
C PRO A 161 -6.74 18.79 17.71
N LEU A 162 -7.35 18.45 16.57
CA LEU A 162 -7.09 19.06 15.27
C LEU A 162 -8.07 20.20 14.95
N VAL A 163 -9.16 20.31 15.71
CA VAL A 163 -10.22 21.30 15.48
C VAL A 163 -9.81 22.64 16.08
N PRO A 164 -9.92 23.75 15.33
CA PRO A 164 -9.69 25.10 15.86
C PRO A 164 -10.59 25.42 17.06
N GLU A 165 -10.08 26.16 18.04
CA GLU A 165 -10.82 26.48 19.29
C GLU A 165 -12.13 27.26 19.04
N ASP A 166 -12.20 28.04 17.97
CA ASP A 166 -13.35 28.83 17.56
C ASP A 166 -14.35 28.05 16.68
N ALA A 167 -14.03 26.82 16.30
CA ALA A 167 -14.88 25.97 15.50
C ALA A 167 -15.83 25.11 16.36
N THR A 168 -17.05 24.90 15.88
CA THR A 168 -18.01 23.99 16.50
C THR A 168 -17.84 22.58 15.93
N LEU A 169 -17.39 21.63 16.75
CA LEU A 169 -17.35 20.20 16.40
C LEU A 169 -18.69 19.52 16.72
N LEU A 170 -19.30 18.88 15.73
CA LEU A 170 -20.50 18.06 15.89
C LEU A 170 -20.22 16.62 15.44
N ARG A 171 -20.63 15.62 16.23
CA ARG A 171 -20.42 14.20 15.92
C ARG A 171 -21.77 13.55 15.59
N GLU A 172 -21.88 12.99 14.38
CA GLU A 172 -23.11 12.39 13.84
C GLU A 172 -24.41 13.24 13.90
N PRO A 173 -24.37 14.59 13.76
CA PRO A 173 -25.57 15.43 13.83
C PRO A 173 -26.56 15.13 12.70
N SER A 174 -27.82 15.48 12.86
CA SER A 174 -28.77 15.57 11.75
C SER A 174 -28.39 16.68 10.77
N PRO A 175 -28.77 16.61 9.47
CA PRO A 175 -28.47 17.67 8.52
C PRO A 175 -29.09 19.02 8.92
N ALA A 176 -30.24 19.00 9.59
CA ALA A 176 -30.90 20.20 10.10
C ALA A 176 -30.08 20.90 11.19
N GLU A 177 -29.57 20.14 12.16
CA GLU A 177 -28.69 20.67 13.22
C GLU A 177 -27.42 21.31 12.64
N VAL A 178 -26.84 20.69 11.60
CA VAL A 178 -25.67 21.24 10.91
C VAL A 178 -26.00 22.59 10.27
N LEU A 179 -27.11 22.67 9.54
CA LEU A 179 -27.52 23.90 8.86
C LEU A 179 -27.84 25.04 9.85
N GLU A 180 -28.43 24.75 11.00
CA GLU A 180 -28.62 25.76 12.04
C GLU A 180 -27.29 26.21 12.64
N ALA A 181 -26.40 25.27 12.97
CA ALA A 181 -25.07 25.61 13.49
C ALA A 181 -24.25 26.46 12.50
N MET A 182 -24.37 26.21 11.20
CA MET A 182 -23.68 27.00 10.16
C MET A 182 -24.14 28.47 10.10
N LYS A 183 -25.33 28.80 10.62
CA LYS A 183 -25.81 30.19 10.68
C LYS A 183 -25.20 30.97 11.84
N THR A 184 -24.83 30.29 12.92
CA THR A 184 -24.42 30.92 14.19
C THR A 184 -22.93 30.79 14.46
N SER A 185 -22.29 29.73 13.97
CA SER A 185 -20.89 29.42 14.22
C SER A 185 -20.01 29.85 13.04
N PRO A 186 -18.83 30.44 13.29
CA PRO A 186 -17.91 30.87 12.23
C PRO A 186 -17.40 29.68 11.41
N GLN A 187 -17.20 28.53 12.06
CA GLN A 187 -16.84 27.27 11.43
C GLN A 187 -17.61 26.13 12.10
N VAL A 188 -18.07 25.18 11.27
CA VAL A 188 -18.73 23.96 11.73
C VAL A 188 -17.98 22.78 11.16
N VAL A 189 -17.47 21.93 12.03
CA VAL A 189 -16.78 20.69 11.69
C VAL A 189 -17.69 19.53 12.06
N VAL A 190 -18.06 18.72 11.08
CA VAL A 190 -18.91 17.55 11.28
C VAL A 190 -18.07 16.29 11.15
N GLU A 191 -18.00 15.50 12.20
CA GLU A 191 -17.42 14.15 12.18
C GLU A 191 -18.53 13.12 11.94
N THR A 192 -18.36 12.25 10.94
CA THR A 192 -19.31 11.18 10.64
C THR A 192 -18.63 9.94 10.03
N VAL A 193 -19.29 8.79 10.12
CA VAL A 193 -19.00 7.60 9.31
C VAL A 193 -20.00 7.41 8.14
N PHE A 194 -21.08 8.21 8.10
CA PHE A 194 -22.20 8.13 7.14
C PHE A 194 -22.29 9.39 6.26
N PRO A 195 -21.36 9.61 5.31
CA PRO A 195 -21.27 10.85 4.54
C PRO A 195 -22.50 11.15 3.67
N GLU A 196 -23.21 10.14 3.21
CA GLU A 196 -24.39 10.24 2.35
C GLU A 196 -25.52 11.04 2.98
N LYS A 197 -25.65 11.02 4.31
CA LYS A 197 -26.62 11.80 5.09
C LYS A 197 -26.51 13.31 4.83
N TYR A 198 -25.32 13.78 4.44
CA TYR A 198 -25.01 15.19 4.30
C TYR A 198 -24.83 15.64 2.84
N PHE A 199 -25.32 14.88 1.87
CA PHE A 199 -25.19 15.20 0.46
C PHE A 199 -25.67 16.63 0.11
N ALA A 200 -26.78 17.06 0.73
CA ALA A 200 -27.40 18.36 0.53
C ALA A 200 -26.79 19.51 1.37
N VAL A 201 -25.82 19.22 2.25
CA VAL A 201 -25.19 20.21 3.12
C VAL A 201 -23.96 20.82 2.42
N PRO A 202 -23.88 22.16 2.31
CA PRO A 202 -22.88 22.85 1.49
C PRO A 202 -21.53 23.03 2.22
N PHE A 203 -20.86 21.93 2.55
CA PHE A 203 -19.51 21.98 3.13
C PHE A 203 -18.48 22.53 2.12
N GLY A 204 -17.64 23.46 2.58
CA GLY A 204 -16.52 23.99 1.79
C GLY A 204 -15.34 23.02 1.70
N VAL A 205 -15.19 22.13 2.69
CA VAL A 205 -14.14 21.12 2.73
C VAL A 205 -14.74 19.75 3.07
N ARG A 206 -14.26 18.70 2.38
CA ARG A 206 -14.59 17.30 2.67
C ARG A 206 -13.30 16.50 2.86
N ILE A 207 -13.06 16.07 4.09
CA ILE A 207 -11.89 15.28 4.49
C ILE A 207 -12.34 13.83 4.64
N LYS A 208 -11.54 12.90 4.12
CA LYS A 208 -11.79 11.46 4.23
C LYS A 208 -10.60 10.80 4.90
N ILE A 209 -10.84 10.18 6.04
CA ILE A 209 -9.86 9.42 6.81
C ILE A 209 -10.20 7.93 6.58
N PRO A 210 -9.42 7.21 5.77
CA PRO A 210 -9.72 5.82 5.44
C PRO A 210 -9.52 4.92 6.66
N PRO A 211 -10.17 3.74 6.70
CA PRO A 211 -9.89 2.72 7.71
C PRO A 211 -8.39 2.32 7.72
N LEU A 212 -8.00 1.57 8.74
CA LEU A 212 -6.70 0.91 8.82
C LEU A 212 -6.59 -0.17 7.73
N SER A 213 -5.38 -0.42 7.25
CA SER A 213 -5.11 -1.65 6.50
C SER A 213 -5.15 -2.87 7.44
N LYS A 214 -5.24 -4.09 6.90
CA LYS A 214 -5.18 -5.32 7.72
C LYS A 214 -3.88 -5.39 8.51
N GLU A 215 -2.78 -5.04 7.86
CA GLU A 215 -1.44 -5.02 8.46
C GLU A 215 -1.32 -3.97 9.58
N GLU A 216 -1.89 -2.77 9.37
CA GLU A 216 -1.94 -1.72 10.41
C GLU A 216 -2.80 -2.18 11.60
N PHE A 217 -3.97 -2.77 11.32
CA PHE A 217 -4.91 -3.22 12.33
C PHE A 217 -4.35 -4.38 13.17
N ALA A 218 -3.75 -5.39 12.53
CA ALA A 218 -3.13 -6.53 13.19
C ALA A 218 -2.00 -6.08 14.13
N ARG A 219 -1.12 -5.18 13.66
CA ARG A 219 -0.03 -4.64 14.47
C ARG A 219 -0.52 -3.87 15.69
N GLU A 220 -1.51 -2.99 15.51
CA GLU A 220 -2.08 -2.21 16.62
C GLU A 220 -2.80 -3.08 17.65
N LEU A 221 -3.44 -4.17 17.21
CA LEU A 221 -3.99 -5.17 18.13
C LEU A 221 -2.89 -5.94 18.88
N GLU A 222 -1.84 -6.37 18.17
CA GLU A 222 -0.69 -7.05 18.78
C GLU A 222 -0.02 -6.19 19.84
N ASP A 223 0.26 -4.92 19.52
CA ASP A 223 0.86 -3.97 20.46
C ASP A 223 -0.01 -3.78 21.72
N ARG A 224 -1.34 -3.87 21.58
CA ARG A 224 -2.28 -3.63 22.68
C ARG A 224 -2.56 -4.86 23.54
N ILE A 225 -2.59 -6.05 22.93
CA ILE A 225 -2.97 -7.31 23.59
C ILE A 225 -1.73 -8.13 23.97
N GLY A 226 -0.60 -7.91 23.30
CA GLY A 226 0.65 -8.65 23.48
C GLY A 226 0.58 -10.09 22.97
N VAL A 227 -0.20 -10.32 21.90
CA VAL A 227 -0.36 -11.61 21.21
C VAL A 227 -0.17 -11.35 19.72
N GLN A 228 0.63 -12.18 19.06
CA GLN A 228 0.86 -12.06 17.63
C GLN A 228 -0.46 -12.27 16.88
N VAL A 229 -0.80 -11.33 15.99
CA VAL A 229 -2.02 -11.38 15.18
C VAL A 229 -1.64 -11.76 13.75
N ASP A 230 -2.08 -12.94 13.29
CA ASP A 230 -1.95 -13.32 11.88
C ASP A 230 -3.00 -12.56 11.05
N GLU A 231 -2.56 -11.93 9.96
CA GLU A 231 -3.44 -11.21 9.02
C GLU A 231 -4.53 -12.12 8.45
N ASN A 232 -4.27 -13.42 8.33
CA ASN A 232 -5.25 -14.41 7.86
C ASN A 232 -6.49 -14.50 8.77
N MET A 233 -6.36 -14.17 10.06
CA MET A 233 -7.49 -14.12 11.00
C MET A 233 -8.47 -12.98 10.66
N LEU A 234 -8.03 -12.00 9.86
CA LEU A 234 -8.80 -10.84 9.46
C LEU A 234 -9.34 -10.97 8.02
N ASP A 235 -9.24 -12.14 7.39
CA ASP A 235 -9.61 -12.29 5.99
C ASP A 235 -11.09 -12.01 5.71
N ASP A 236 -11.95 -12.46 6.61
CA ASP A 236 -13.40 -12.21 6.58
C ASP A 236 -13.80 -10.95 7.35
N TYR A 237 -12.83 -10.19 7.87
CA TYR A 237 -13.10 -9.00 8.68
C TYR A 237 -13.43 -7.80 7.76
N PRO A 238 -14.63 -7.18 7.89
CA PRO A 238 -15.06 -6.11 6.99
C PRO A 238 -14.11 -4.92 7.01
N ALA A 239 -13.80 -4.37 5.83
CA ALA A 239 -12.86 -3.26 5.69
C ALA A 239 -13.31 -1.99 6.44
N GLU A 240 -14.62 -1.79 6.59
CA GLU A 240 -15.20 -0.66 7.32
C GLU A 240 -14.98 -0.78 8.83
N LEU A 241 -14.80 -2.00 9.34
CA LEU A 241 -14.55 -2.27 10.75
C LEU A 241 -13.07 -2.23 11.12
N LEU A 242 -12.15 -2.14 10.15
CA LEU A 242 -10.71 -1.98 10.41
C LEU A 242 -10.42 -0.57 10.94
N ASN A 243 -10.73 -0.32 12.21
CA ASN A 243 -10.65 1.00 12.83
C ASN A 243 -10.31 0.90 14.33
N TYR A 244 -9.86 2.02 14.94
CA TYR A 244 -9.42 2.00 16.34
C TYR A 244 -10.55 1.68 17.34
N ARG A 245 -11.83 1.93 17.00
CA ARG A 245 -12.96 1.57 17.87
C ARG A 245 -13.12 0.05 17.98
N SER A 246 -12.92 -0.65 16.86
CA SER A 246 -12.92 -2.10 16.84
C SER A 246 -11.73 -2.68 17.58
N ILE A 247 -10.55 -2.07 17.45
CA ILE A 247 -9.35 -2.47 18.23
C ILE A 247 -9.63 -2.37 19.73
N GLU A 248 -10.23 -1.25 20.17
CA GLU A 248 -10.59 -1.06 21.59
C GLU A 248 -11.62 -2.08 22.06
N SER A 249 -12.64 -2.35 21.26
CA SER A 249 -13.67 -3.34 21.57
C SER A 249 -13.09 -4.76 21.68
N ILE A 250 -12.26 -5.16 20.71
CA ILE A 250 -11.59 -6.47 20.72
C ILE A 250 -10.67 -6.59 21.94
N ALA A 251 -9.84 -5.58 22.21
CA ALA A 251 -8.95 -5.58 23.37
C ALA A 251 -9.72 -5.72 24.69
N HIS A 252 -10.86 -5.03 24.82
CA HIS A 252 -11.72 -5.15 25.98
C HIS A 252 -12.33 -6.57 26.11
N ILE A 253 -12.83 -7.15 25.02
CA ILE A 253 -13.38 -8.52 25.02
C ILE A 253 -12.30 -9.53 25.40
N VAL A 254 -11.08 -9.39 24.86
CA VAL A 254 -9.95 -10.25 25.23
C VAL A 254 -9.67 -10.15 26.73
N GLU A 255 -9.62 -8.94 27.28
CA GLU A 255 -9.39 -8.73 28.72
C GLU A 255 -10.43 -9.47 29.59
N GLU A 256 -11.72 -9.40 29.22
CA GLU A 256 -12.78 -10.10 29.95
C GLU A 256 -12.67 -11.63 29.81
N LEU A 257 -12.37 -12.14 28.60
CA LEU A 257 -12.18 -13.58 28.38
C LEU A 257 -10.97 -14.13 29.17
N LEU A 258 -9.89 -13.35 29.28
CA LEU A 258 -8.74 -13.71 30.10
C LEU A 258 -9.10 -13.79 31.59
N LYS A 259 -9.95 -12.89 32.10
CA LYS A 259 -10.46 -12.96 33.48
C LYS A 259 -11.31 -14.21 33.71
N MET A 260 -11.97 -14.72 32.67
CA MET A 260 -12.72 -15.98 32.69
C MET A 260 -11.84 -17.23 32.54
N GLY A 261 -10.52 -17.07 32.39
CA GLY A 261 -9.57 -18.18 32.26
C GLY A 261 -9.46 -18.76 30.85
N VAL A 262 -9.93 -18.04 29.83
CA VAL A 262 -9.71 -18.42 28.42
C VAL A 262 -8.25 -18.19 28.06
N ASP A 263 -7.67 -19.09 27.25
CA ASP A 263 -6.32 -18.91 26.72
C ASP A 263 -6.21 -17.66 25.83
N LYS A 264 -5.03 -17.03 25.79
CA LYS A 264 -4.79 -15.77 25.07
C LYS A 264 -5.09 -15.84 23.58
N GLU A 265 -4.66 -16.90 22.89
CA GLU A 265 -4.86 -17.05 21.45
C GLU A 265 -6.34 -17.28 21.15
N LYS A 266 -6.97 -18.16 21.94
CA LYS A 266 -8.41 -18.44 21.83
C LYS A 266 -9.29 -17.24 22.19
N ALA A 267 -8.85 -16.42 23.16
CA ALA A 267 -9.54 -15.20 23.54
C ALA A 267 -9.52 -14.18 22.40
N LEU A 268 -8.38 -14.03 21.71
CA LEU A 268 -8.25 -13.15 20.55
C LEU A 268 -9.17 -13.60 19.40
N GLU A 269 -9.13 -14.89 19.02
CA GLU A 269 -10.03 -15.45 18.01
C GLU A 269 -11.50 -15.17 18.36
N THR A 270 -11.89 -15.52 19.58
CA THR A 270 -13.27 -15.32 20.06
C THR A 270 -13.64 -13.84 20.04
N ALA A 271 -12.74 -12.94 20.46
CA ALA A 271 -12.99 -11.51 20.49
C ALA A 271 -13.20 -10.92 19.09
N ILE A 272 -12.46 -11.38 18.08
CA ILE A 272 -12.65 -10.98 16.69
C ILE A 272 -14.05 -11.39 16.22
N PHE A 273 -14.47 -12.64 16.46
CA PHE A 273 -15.82 -13.10 16.11
C PHE A 273 -16.94 -12.35 16.84
N VAL A 274 -16.79 -12.15 18.15
CA VAL A 274 -17.76 -11.42 18.99
C VAL A 274 -17.89 -9.97 18.52
N ASN A 275 -16.78 -9.34 18.12
CA ASN A 275 -16.80 -7.98 17.62
C ASN A 275 -17.53 -7.85 16.26
N LEU A 276 -17.55 -8.91 15.46
CA LEU A 276 -18.40 -9.00 14.25
C LEU A 276 -19.88 -9.23 14.56
N GLY A 277 -20.26 -9.36 15.84
CA GLY A 277 -21.63 -9.62 16.29
C GLY A 277 -21.97 -11.11 16.40
N PHE A 278 -21.01 -12.01 16.23
CA PHE A 278 -21.22 -13.45 16.38
C PHE A 278 -20.79 -13.90 17.78
N VAL A 279 -21.74 -14.35 18.59
CA VAL A 279 -21.41 -15.05 19.85
C VAL A 279 -21.42 -16.55 19.55
N PRO A 280 -20.27 -17.25 19.65
CA PRO A 280 -20.26 -18.71 19.54
C PRO A 280 -21.10 -19.29 20.67
N SER A 281 -22.25 -19.88 20.35
CA SER A 281 -23.11 -20.56 21.32
C SER A 281 -23.09 -22.06 21.07
N ASP A 282 -22.77 -22.85 22.09
CA ASP A 282 -23.01 -24.29 22.09
C ASP A 282 -24.52 -24.55 22.26
N PHE A 283 -25.29 -24.36 21.20
CA PHE A 283 -26.70 -24.76 21.18
C PHE A 283 -26.76 -26.28 21.01
N ARG A 284 -26.96 -27.01 22.11
CA ARG A 284 -27.34 -28.43 22.08
C ARG A 284 -28.85 -28.52 22.11
N LEU A 285 -29.44 -29.14 21.09
CA LEU A 285 -30.78 -29.70 21.21
C LEU A 285 -30.66 -30.88 22.17
N GLU A 286 -31.19 -30.76 23.38
CA GLU A 286 -31.43 -31.93 24.22
C GLU A 286 -32.53 -32.76 23.56
N ASP A 287 -32.23 -34.03 23.28
CA ASP A 287 -33.16 -35.06 22.78
C ASP A 287 -34.27 -35.38 23.80
#